data_AF-A0A7V9IAC4-F1
#
_entry.id   AF-A0A7V9IAC4-F1
#
_cell.length_a   1.000
_cell.length_b   1.000
_cell.length_c   1.000
_cell.angle_alpha   90.00
_cell.angle_beta   90.00
_cell.angle_gamma   90.00
#
_symmetry.space_group_name_H-M   'P 1'
#
loop_
_entity.id
_entity.type
_entity.pdbx_description
1 polymer ?
#
loop_
_entity_poly.entity_id
_entity_poly.type
_entity_poly.pdbx_seq_one_letter_code
_entity_poly.pdbx_strand_id
1 'polypeptide(L)'
;LIWALVFVATVGLGPFAGVLALAVHSAGVLGKLYAEILESVDQRIVEAVRSTGAHESQVTAWARVPVTLPVLLSYTLFRWECNMRAATVVGFVGAGGIGTAITISYKLFRYDELATFVIAILLLITLVDVASQVIRARILDSGSGVSCNSLLGRMKGVGRRAGLLSRADH
;
A
#
# COMPACT_ATOMS: atom_id res chain seq x y z
N LEU A 1 17.44 -3.33 -7.21
CA LEU A 1 18.92 -3.19 -7.37
C LEU A 1 19.29 -2.53 -8.70
N ILE A 2 18.85 -3.06 -9.86
CA ILE A 2 19.13 -2.46 -11.19
C ILE A 2 18.70 -0.99 -11.27
N TRP A 3 17.46 -0.67 -10.85
CA TRP A 3 16.96 0.71 -10.85
C TRP A 3 17.79 1.68 -9.99
N ALA A 4 18.39 1.23 -8.88
CA ALA A 4 19.24 2.06 -8.06
C ALA A 4 20.54 2.44 -8.77
N LEU A 5 21.15 1.48 -9.47
CA LEU A 5 22.37 1.71 -10.25
C LEU A 5 22.13 2.66 -11.43
N VAL A 6 20.99 2.51 -12.11
CA VAL A 6 20.61 3.39 -13.23
C VAL A 6 20.43 4.84 -12.77
N PHE A 7 19.73 5.07 -11.66
CA PHE A 7 19.53 6.43 -11.14
C PHE A 7 20.78 7.06 -10.53
N VAL A 8 21.64 6.26 -9.89
CA VAL A 8 22.94 6.75 -9.41
C VAL A 8 23.85 7.14 -10.58
N ALA A 9 23.79 6.41 -11.70
CA ALA A 9 24.57 6.74 -12.90
C ALA A 9 24.06 7.99 -13.63
N THR A 10 22.74 8.26 -13.63
CA THR A 10 22.15 9.41 -14.36
C THR A 10 22.08 10.68 -13.54
N VAL A 11 21.88 10.58 -12.21
CA VAL A 11 21.69 11.75 -11.33
C VAL A 11 22.88 11.98 -10.39
N GLY A 12 23.81 11.04 -10.33
CA GLY A 12 24.98 11.08 -9.47
C GLY A 12 24.74 10.42 -8.10
N LEU A 13 25.81 10.29 -7.34
CA LEU A 13 25.79 9.76 -5.97
C LEU A 13 25.09 10.77 -5.05
N GLY A 14 23.91 10.41 -4.54
CA GLY A 14 23.22 11.25 -3.59
C GLY A 14 21.89 10.70 -3.07
N PRO A 15 21.36 11.32 -2.00
CA PRO A 15 20.07 10.97 -1.39
C PRO A 15 18.91 10.96 -2.40
N PHE A 16 18.93 11.89 -3.36
CA PHE A 16 17.91 12.02 -4.39
C PHE A 16 17.87 10.83 -5.36
N ALA A 17 19.02 10.27 -5.74
CA ALA A 17 19.08 9.06 -6.57
C ALA A 17 18.48 7.83 -5.85
N GLY A 18 18.73 7.71 -4.54
CA GLY A 18 18.14 6.66 -3.71
C GLY A 18 16.62 6.75 -3.62
N VAL A 19 16.08 7.96 -3.43
CA VAL A 19 14.63 8.20 -3.39
C VAL A 19 13.97 7.88 -4.73
N LEU A 20 14.55 8.33 -5.85
CA LEU A 20 14.04 8.04 -7.19
C LEU A 20 14.05 6.53 -7.50
N ALA A 21 15.12 5.84 -7.12
CA ALA A 21 15.23 4.40 -7.29
C ALA A 21 14.15 3.64 -6.48
N LEU A 22 13.89 4.06 -5.24
CA LEU A 22 12.85 3.51 -4.38
C LEU A 22 11.45 3.78 -4.94
N ALA A 23 11.21 5.00 -5.44
CA ALA A 23 9.94 5.39 -6.04
C ALA A 23 9.61 4.55 -7.27
N VAL A 24 10.55 4.43 -8.22
CA VAL A 24 10.35 3.64 -9.45
C VAL A 24 10.23 2.15 -9.15
N HIS A 25 11.03 1.62 -8.24
CA HIS A 25 10.91 0.22 -7.82
C HIS A 25 9.54 -0.06 -7.19
N SER A 26 9.07 0.84 -6.31
CA SER A 26 7.76 0.72 -5.67
C SER A 26 6.62 0.83 -6.68
N ALA A 27 6.72 1.72 -7.66
CA ALA A 27 5.74 1.85 -8.75
C ALA A 27 5.65 0.58 -9.61
N GLY A 28 6.79 -0.07 -9.89
CA GLY A 28 6.81 -1.34 -10.62
C GLY A 28 6.09 -2.47 -9.88
N VAL A 29 6.29 -2.58 -8.56
CA VAL A 29 5.59 -3.57 -7.73
C VAL A 29 4.09 -3.27 -7.64
N LEU A 30 3.71 -2.00 -7.52
CA LEU A 30 2.31 -1.57 -7.54
C LEU A 30 1.60 -1.95 -8.83
N GLY A 31 2.26 -1.79 -9.99
CA GLY A 31 1.68 -2.14 -11.29
C GLY A 31 1.27 -3.61 -11.37
N LYS A 32 2.09 -4.52 -10.85
CA LYS A 32 1.75 -5.94 -10.77
C LYS A 32 0.56 -6.18 -9.84
N LEU A 33 0.59 -5.57 -8.66
CA LEU A 33 -0.49 -5.71 -7.68
C LEU A 33 -1.82 -5.19 -8.24
N TYR A 34 -1.78 -4.12 -9.06
CA TYR A 34 -2.97 -3.56 -9.68
C TYR A 34 -3.55 -4.50 -10.72
N ALA A 35 -2.70 -5.18 -11.48
CA ALA A 35 -3.14 -6.22 -12.40
C ALA A 35 -3.82 -7.38 -11.67
N GLU A 36 -3.24 -7.88 -10.57
CA GLU A 36 -3.85 -8.93 -9.74
C GLU A 36 -5.20 -8.49 -9.15
N ILE A 37 -5.31 -7.25 -8.66
CA ILE A 37 -6.56 -6.69 -8.12
C ILE A 37 -7.61 -6.56 -9.24
N LEU A 38 -7.24 -6.05 -10.41
CA LEU A 38 -8.13 -5.91 -11.56
C LEU A 38 -8.63 -7.26 -12.10
N GLU A 39 -7.80 -8.30 -12.01
CA GLU A 39 -8.13 -9.66 -12.46
C GLU A 39 -8.93 -10.44 -11.42
N SER A 40 -8.83 -10.08 -10.13
CA SER A 40 -9.59 -10.68 -9.03
C SER A 40 -11.09 -10.30 -9.01
N VAL A 41 -11.54 -9.42 -9.90
CA VAL A 41 -12.93 -8.97 -9.98
C VAL A 41 -13.85 -10.14 -10.37
N ASP A 42 -14.96 -10.28 -9.63
CA ASP A 42 -15.96 -11.35 -9.86
C ASP A 42 -16.42 -11.37 -11.32
N GLN A 43 -16.26 -12.53 -11.97
CA GLN A 43 -16.66 -12.76 -13.36
C GLN A 43 -18.15 -12.49 -13.58
N ARG A 44 -18.99 -12.60 -12.54
CA ARG A 44 -20.43 -12.30 -12.63
C ARG A 44 -20.71 -10.83 -12.96
N ILE A 45 -19.85 -9.90 -12.51
CA ILE A 45 -19.95 -8.47 -12.86
C ILE A 45 -19.49 -8.24 -14.31
N VAL A 46 -18.46 -8.97 -14.74
CA VAL A 46 -17.92 -8.93 -16.11
C VAL A 46 -18.95 -9.48 -17.11
N GLU A 47 -19.56 -10.64 -16.84
CA GLU A 47 -20.62 -11.22 -17.66
C GLU A 47 -21.88 -10.36 -17.71
N ALA A 48 -22.26 -9.70 -16.60
CA ALA A 48 -23.40 -8.79 -16.59
C ALA A 48 -23.19 -7.61 -17.57
N VAL A 49 -22.00 -7.02 -17.61
CA VAL A 49 -21.67 -5.93 -18.55
C VAL A 49 -21.47 -6.46 -19.98
N ARG A 50 -20.98 -7.69 -20.14
CA ARG A 50 -20.89 -8.32 -21.47
C ARG A 50 -22.27 -8.62 -22.06
N SER A 51 -23.23 -8.97 -21.22
CA SER A 51 -24.62 -9.25 -21.63
C SER A 51 -25.35 -8.03 -22.21
N THR A 52 -24.89 -6.81 -21.92
CA THR A 52 -25.42 -5.57 -22.54
C THR A 52 -24.79 -5.26 -23.90
N GLY A 53 -23.97 -6.16 -24.45
CA GLY A 53 -23.28 -5.99 -25.74
C GLY A 53 -21.99 -5.17 -25.67
N ALA A 54 -21.41 -4.98 -24.48
CA ALA A 54 -20.19 -4.19 -24.31
C ALA A 54 -18.94 -4.91 -24.83
N HIS A 55 -18.05 -4.17 -25.48
CA HIS A 55 -16.76 -4.68 -25.98
C HIS A 55 -15.73 -4.82 -24.82
N GLU A 56 -14.70 -5.67 -24.97
CA GLU A 56 -13.70 -5.96 -23.91
C GLU A 56 -13.03 -4.71 -23.29
N SER A 57 -12.80 -3.69 -24.11
CA SER A 57 -12.26 -2.39 -23.67
C SER A 57 -13.24 -1.63 -22.76
N GLN A 58 -14.54 -1.68 -23.06
CA GLN A 58 -15.59 -1.08 -22.23
C GLN A 58 -15.80 -1.89 -20.94
N VAL A 59 -15.76 -3.22 -21.00
CA VAL A 59 -15.84 -4.08 -19.81
C VAL A 59 -14.72 -3.76 -18.84
N THR A 60 -13.48 -3.58 -19.31
CA THR A 60 -12.36 -3.22 -18.44
C THR A 60 -12.55 -1.83 -17.82
N ALA A 61 -12.88 -0.83 -18.63
CA ALA A 61 -13.03 0.56 -18.19
C ALA A 61 -14.23 0.80 -17.27
N TRP A 62 -15.33 0.05 -17.43
CA TRP A 62 -16.60 0.29 -16.74
C TRP A 62 -17.00 -0.78 -15.73
N ALA A 63 -16.45 -1.99 -15.80
CA ALA A 63 -16.73 -3.05 -14.84
C ALA A 63 -15.58 -3.24 -13.84
N ARG A 64 -14.33 -3.28 -14.30
CA ARG A 64 -13.17 -3.62 -13.44
C ARG A 64 -12.57 -2.39 -12.76
N VAL A 65 -12.34 -1.32 -13.51
CA VAL A 65 -11.71 -0.09 -13.01
C VAL A 65 -12.53 0.60 -11.90
N PRO A 66 -13.81 0.96 -12.08
CA PRO A 66 -14.55 1.73 -11.07
C PRO A 66 -14.79 0.94 -9.77
N VAL A 67 -14.91 -0.38 -9.85
CA VAL A 67 -15.11 -1.26 -8.68
C VAL A 67 -13.83 -1.35 -7.84
N THR A 68 -12.66 -1.38 -8.49
CA THR A 68 -11.37 -1.51 -7.80
C THR A 68 -10.72 -0.16 -7.49
N LEU A 69 -11.16 0.92 -8.12
CA LEU A 69 -10.63 2.28 -7.97
C LEU A 69 -10.45 2.74 -6.52
N PRO A 70 -11.42 2.56 -5.60
CA PRO A 70 -11.28 3.05 -4.22
C PRO A 70 -10.15 2.33 -3.47
N VAL A 71 -9.98 1.03 -3.73
CA VAL A 71 -8.91 0.20 -3.15
C VAL A 71 -7.56 0.60 -3.74
N LEU A 72 -7.48 0.78 -5.05
CA LEU A 72 -6.27 1.22 -5.75
C LEU A 72 -5.81 2.60 -5.28
N LEU A 73 -6.73 3.55 -5.13
CA LEU A 73 -6.44 4.90 -4.62
C LEU A 73 -5.95 4.85 -3.18
N SER A 74 -6.62 4.10 -2.31
CA SER A 74 -6.20 3.95 -0.91
C SER A 74 -4.78 3.39 -0.80
N TYR A 75 -4.44 2.39 -1.62
CA TYR A 75 -3.12 1.79 -1.62
C TYR A 75 -2.05 2.71 -2.24
N THR A 76 -2.40 3.42 -3.32
CA THR A 76 -1.53 4.42 -3.95
C THR A 76 -1.18 5.52 -2.96
N LEU A 77 -2.19 6.11 -2.32
CA LEU A 77 -2.03 7.24 -1.41
C LEU A 77 -1.22 6.85 -0.18
N PHE A 78 -1.48 5.67 0.39
CA PHE A 78 -0.68 5.13 1.49
C PHE A 78 0.79 4.95 1.10
N ARG A 79 1.06 4.36 -0.06
CA ARG A 79 2.43 4.16 -0.54
C ARG A 79 3.12 5.49 -0.84
N TRP A 80 2.39 6.45 -1.39
CA TRP A 80 2.87 7.78 -1.70
C TRP A 80 3.22 8.58 -0.44
N GLU A 81 2.39 8.51 0.60
CA GLU A 81 2.67 9.09 1.91
C GLU A 81 3.96 8.53 2.52
N CYS A 82 4.14 7.20 2.50
CA CYS A 82 5.37 6.57 2.97
C CYS A 82 6.59 6.99 2.17
N ASN A 83 6.47 7.09 0.84
CA ASN A 83 7.56 7.55 -0.02
C ASN A 83 7.91 9.02 0.24
N MET A 84 6.92 9.89 0.44
CA MET A 84 7.09 11.28 0.86
C MET A 84 7.83 11.36 2.20
N ARG A 85 7.42 10.55 3.18
CA ARG A 85 8.07 10.48 4.50
C ARG A 85 9.55 10.10 4.38
N ALA A 86 9.85 9.05 3.63
CA ALA A 86 11.22 8.60 3.37
C ALA A 86 12.04 9.68 2.65
N ALA A 87 11.45 10.36 1.66
CA ALA A 87 12.10 11.44 0.93
C ALA A 87 12.43 12.65 1.83
N THR A 88 11.51 13.06 2.71
CA THR A 88 11.75 14.15 3.66
C THR A 88 12.87 13.81 4.64
N VAL A 89 12.89 12.60 5.18
CA VAL A 89 13.97 12.16 6.09
C VAL A 89 15.30 12.13 5.36
N VAL A 90 15.37 11.50 4.19
CA VAL A 90 16.60 11.39 3.39
C VAL A 90 17.08 12.76 2.91
N GLY A 91 16.17 13.69 2.59
CA GLY A 91 16.49 15.08 2.26
C GLY A 91 17.00 15.87 3.46
N PHE A 92 16.36 15.74 4.62
CA PHE A 92 16.75 16.41 5.86
C PHE A 92 18.11 15.92 6.38
N VAL A 93 18.41 14.62 6.21
CA VAL A 93 19.74 14.08 6.52
C VAL A 93 20.75 14.47 5.44
N GLY A 94 20.46 14.25 4.16
CA GLY A 94 21.47 14.30 3.09
C GLY A 94 21.72 15.66 2.42
N ALA A 95 20.79 16.63 2.45
CA ALA A 95 20.90 17.87 1.68
C ALA A 95 21.47 19.08 2.46
N GLY A 96 22.06 18.87 3.64
CA GLY A 96 22.67 19.94 4.44
C GLY A 96 22.23 20.03 5.91
N GLY A 97 21.24 19.23 6.35
CA GLY A 97 20.74 19.23 7.73
C GLY A 97 21.55 18.32 8.67
N ILE A 98 20.88 17.40 9.38
CA ILE A 98 21.52 16.53 10.39
C ILE A 98 22.69 15.72 9.82
N GLY A 99 22.66 15.33 8.54
CA GLY A 99 23.75 14.54 7.96
C GLY A 99 25.07 15.29 7.81
N THR A 100 25.07 16.63 7.77
CA THR A 100 26.34 17.39 7.85
C THR A 100 26.92 17.29 9.26
N ALA A 101 26.09 17.42 10.30
CA ALA A 101 26.50 17.20 11.69
C ALA A 101 27.01 15.77 11.92
N ILE A 102 26.31 14.75 11.41
CA ILE A 102 26.77 13.34 11.43
C ILE A 102 28.11 13.20 10.72
N THR A 103 28.29 13.81 9.55
CA THR A 103 29.54 13.72 8.77
C THR A 103 30.70 14.38 9.51
N ILE A 104 30.44 15.49 10.21
CA ILE A 104 31.43 16.17 11.05
C ILE A 104 31.77 15.29 12.27
N SER A 105 30.80 14.82 13.04
CA SER A 105 31.04 13.93 14.19
C SER A 105 31.75 12.63 13.79
N TYR A 106 31.43 12.08 12.61
CA TYR A 106 32.13 10.94 12.02
C TYR A 106 33.60 11.25 11.73
N LYS A 107 33.90 12.41 11.11
CA LYS A 107 35.27 12.85 10.83
C LYS A 107 36.07 13.17 12.09
N LEU A 108 35.40 13.59 13.16
CA LEU A 108 36.01 13.83 14.47
C LEU A 108 36.10 12.56 15.36
N PHE A 109 35.76 11.38 14.83
CA PHE A 109 35.74 10.11 15.60
C PHE A 109 34.85 10.14 16.85
N ARG A 110 33.84 11.03 16.90
CA ARG A 110 32.88 11.16 18.01
C ARG A 110 31.69 10.22 17.80
N TYR A 111 31.94 8.93 17.98
CA TYR A 111 30.93 7.88 17.73
C TYR A 111 29.70 7.98 18.66
N ASP A 112 29.85 8.51 19.87
CA ASP A 112 28.73 8.70 20.81
C ASP A 112 27.68 9.69 20.27
N GLU A 113 28.15 10.78 19.66
CA GLU A 113 27.29 11.81 19.08
C GLU A 113 26.65 11.31 17.78
N LEU A 114 27.39 10.55 16.99
CA LEU A 114 26.90 9.87 15.79
C LEU A 114 25.77 8.88 16.13
N ALA A 115 25.95 8.04 17.15
CA ALA A 115 24.94 7.08 17.60
C ALA A 115 23.67 7.79 18.08
N THR A 116 23.81 8.92 18.78
CA THR A 116 22.69 9.74 19.23
C THR A 116 21.85 10.25 18.06
N PHE A 117 22.48 10.77 16.99
CA PHE A 117 21.75 11.22 15.80
C PHE A 117 21.04 10.07 15.07
N VAL A 118 21.69 8.91 14.95
CA VAL A 118 21.08 7.72 14.31
C VAL A 118 19.86 7.26 15.09
N ILE A 119 19.96 7.15 16.41
CA ILE A 119 18.85 6.77 17.29
C ILE A 119 17.70 7.79 17.20
N ALA A 120 18.00 9.08 17.20
CA ALA A 120 16.99 10.13 17.09
C ALA A 120 16.20 10.05 15.77
N ILE A 121 16.87 9.80 14.64
CA ILE A 121 16.21 9.62 13.34
C ILE A 121 15.34 8.35 13.34
N LEU A 122 15.86 7.24 13.87
CA LEU A 122 15.09 6.00 13.98
C LEU A 122 13.82 6.20 14.82
N LEU A 123 13.93 6.84 15.99
CA LEU A 123 12.79 7.15 16.84
C LEU A 123 11.76 8.03 16.14
N LEU A 124 12.21 9.07 15.42
CA LEU A 124 11.32 9.94 14.65
C LEU A 124 10.56 9.15 13.58
N ILE A 125 11.26 8.32 12.79
CA ILE A 125 10.63 7.48 11.77
C ILE A 125 9.61 6.54 12.39
N THR A 126 9.98 5.84 13.48
CA THR A 126 9.09 4.90 14.18
C THR A 126 7.86 5.60 14.74
N LEU A 127 8.00 6.76 15.38
CA LEU A 127 6.88 7.51 15.93
C LEU A 127 5.86 7.87 14.85
N VAL A 128 6.36 8.35 13.71
CA VAL A 128 5.53 8.75 12.58
C VAL A 128 4.85 7.53 11.94
N ASP A 129 5.56 6.40 11.82
CA ASP A 129 4.98 5.18 11.26
C ASP A 129 3.89 4.57 12.16
N VAL A 130 4.11 4.57 13.48
CA VAL A 130 3.11 4.15 14.47
C VAL A 130 1.88 5.05 14.42
N ALA A 131 2.05 6.37 14.30
CA ALA A 131 0.93 7.30 14.18
C ALA A 131 0.09 7.00 12.92
N SER A 132 0.72 6.77 11.76
CA SER A 132 0.01 6.39 10.52
C SER A 132 -0.70 5.05 10.65
N GLN A 133 -0.10 4.07 11.34
CA GLN A 133 -0.74 2.77 11.60
C GLN A 133 -1.96 2.88 12.52
N VAL A 134 -1.89 3.69 13.57
CA VAL A 134 -3.00 3.93 14.51
C VAL A 134 -4.18 4.62 13.80
N ILE A 135 -3.90 5.64 12.99
CA ILE A 135 -4.94 6.33 12.21
C ILE A 135 -5.62 5.36 11.23
N ARG A 136 -4.84 4.51 10.57
CA ARG A 136 -5.37 3.48 9.66
C ARG A 136 -6.26 2.47 10.38
N ALA A 137 -5.85 2.00 11.56
CA ALA A 137 -6.64 1.06 12.36
C ALA A 137 -8.01 1.64 12.73
N ARG A 138 -8.05 2.94 13.10
CA ARG A 138 -9.31 3.62 13.47
C ARG A 138 -10.27 3.85 12.30
N ILE A 139 -9.73 4.06 11.09
CA ILE A 139 -10.55 4.27 9.89
C ILE A 139 -11.13 2.94 9.38
N LEU A 140 -10.38 1.84 9.43
CA LEU A 140 -10.91 0.53 9.02
C LEU A 140 -11.96 -0.04 9.98
N ASP A 141 -11.85 0.25 11.29
CA ASP A 141 -12.88 -0.14 12.26
C ASP A 141 -14.20 0.63 12.09
N SER A 142 -14.17 1.83 11.51
CA SER A 142 -15.39 2.65 11.33
C SER A 142 -16.15 2.35 10.02
N GLY A 143 -15.56 1.58 9.09
CA GLY A 143 -16.14 1.26 7.78
C GLY A 143 -16.79 -0.12 7.66
N SER A 144 -16.72 -0.97 8.69
CA SER A 144 -17.27 -2.34 8.66
C SER A 144 -18.53 -2.47 9.53
N GLY A 145 -19.54 -1.66 9.21
CA GLY A 145 -20.93 -1.89 9.63
C GLY A 145 -21.60 -3.10 8.97
N VAL A 146 -20.84 -3.98 8.30
CA VAL A 146 -21.32 -5.30 7.85
C VAL A 146 -20.58 -6.36 8.68
N SER A 147 -21.12 -6.59 9.86
CA SER A 147 -20.77 -7.71 10.73
C SER A 147 -20.88 -9.02 9.94
N CYS A 148 -19.74 -9.57 9.55
CA CYS A 148 -19.62 -10.90 8.92
C CYS A 148 -20.21 -12.00 9.81
N ASN A 149 -20.33 -11.75 11.12
CA ASN A 149 -21.02 -12.62 12.06
C ASN A 149 -22.55 -12.70 11.81
N SER A 150 -23.16 -11.63 11.29
CA SER A 150 -24.59 -11.60 10.95
C SER A 150 -24.95 -12.39 9.68
N LEU A 151 -24.02 -12.44 8.71
CA LEU A 151 -24.20 -13.18 7.44
C LEU A 151 -23.98 -14.69 7.64
N LEU A 152 -22.96 -15.07 8.42
CA LEU A 152 -22.73 -16.47 8.81
C LEU A 152 -23.89 -17.03 9.67
N GLY A 153 -24.53 -16.21 10.50
CA GLY A 153 -25.76 -16.57 11.21
C GLY A 153 -26.95 -16.85 10.28
N ARG A 154 -27.16 -16.04 9.24
CA ARG A 154 -28.23 -16.23 8.25
C ARG A 154 -28.01 -17.45 7.36
N MET A 155 -26.77 -17.76 6.99
CA MET A 155 -26.46 -18.93 6.16
C MET A 155 -26.68 -20.26 6.90
N LYS A 156 -26.35 -20.32 8.20
CA LYS A 156 -26.63 -21.51 9.03
C LYS A 156 -28.13 -21.77 9.22
N GLY A 157 -28.97 -20.73 9.20
CA GLY A 157 -30.43 -20.86 9.24
C GLY A 157 -31.03 -21.43 7.96
N VAL A 158 -30.46 -21.11 6.79
CA VAL A 158 -30.94 -21.57 5.48
C VAL A 158 -30.57 -23.03 5.22
N GLY A 159 -29.34 -23.46 5.56
CA GLY A 159 -28.91 -24.86 5.40
C GLY A 159 -29.73 -25.85 6.23
N ARG A 160 -30.28 -25.42 7.37
CA ARG A 160 -31.11 -26.26 8.25
C ARG A 160 -32.52 -26.50 7.72
N ARG A 161 -33.06 -25.59 6.90
CA ARG A 161 -34.37 -25.77 6.22
C ARG A 161 -34.26 -26.63 4.96
N ALA A 162 -33.15 -26.56 4.23
CA ALA A 162 -32.94 -27.39 3.05
C ALA A 162 -32.80 -28.89 3.39
N GLY A 163 -32.20 -29.23 4.53
CA GLY A 163 -32.08 -30.63 4.99
C GLY A 163 -33.37 -31.25 5.54
N LEU A 164 -34.41 -30.46 5.81
CA LEU A 164 -35.70 -30.96 6.31
C LEU A 164 -36.69 -31.29 5.18
N LEU A 165 -36.52 -30.70 3.99
CA LEU A 165 -37.36 -31.00 2.82
C LEU A 165 -36.92 -32.27 2.10
N SER A 166 -35.66 -32.68 2.20
CA SER A 166 -35.15 -33.91 1.58
C SER A 166 -35.46 -35.20 2.37
N ARG A 167 -36.17 -35.10 3.50
CA ARG A 167 -36.45 -36.22 4.42
C ARG A 167 -37.93 -36.54 4.57
N ALA A 168 -38.79 -35.89 3.77
CA ALA A 168 -40.24 -36.11 3.74
C ALA A 168 -40.72 -36.91 2.50
N ASP A 169 -39.81 -37.25 1.57
CA ASP A 169 -40.11 -37.98 0.33
C ASP A 169 -39.58 -39.44 0.31
N HIS A 170 -39.42 -40.06 1.48
CA HIS A 170 -39.14 -41.49 1.63
C HIS A 170 -40.06 -42.13 2.68
#